data_AF-A0A2I2F7C6-F1
#
_entry.id   AF-A0A2I2F7C6-F1
#
_cell.length_a   1.000
_cell.length_b   1.000
_cell.length_c   1.000
_cell.angle_alpha   90.00
_cell.angle_beta   90.00
_cell.angle_gamma   90.00
#
_symmetry.space_group_name_H-M   'P 1'
#
loop_
_entity.id
_entity.type
_entity.pdbx_description
1 polymer ?
#
loop_
_entity_poly.entity_id
_entity_poly.type
_entity_poly.pdbx_seq_one_letter_code
_entity_poly.pdbx_strand_id
1 'polypeptide(L)'
;MALNRLPEELSVMIAEQLDEASDINSFAQSNRLIYPVVNHLLYTNNIHRAKASALSWGAKHNSLGTIEISMSMGAAVYKRWETAPLAHAARAGHAAAVELLLSHGANPDSKDSETDQTPLYIASEYGYPAVCEKLLAAGADVSSRNQRTDQYTCDQTPLHTAALHGNVLVAQLLINHGADINAPNDKGWVPLRESLRCEDPELQPRMVRLLLDAGAPVDGHPDHPRVTPLLLATIRFDDESVKTLLEAGADPNARDWNNGTALIDSVIGYRRDSVRLLLEYGADVDARADYGGRPLYLAARYGDLEITSLLLDYGADIDLPATSNEPALHVAALRNELETVRLLLQRGANAESLRPYGSSGFTALFLVARCNFIDVARVLLEYGANPLAVSPLGSTPLDAAKEEGHDEMVSLFHEHVRMRGMLAEGNDAHSMST
;
A
#
# COMPACT_ATOMS: atom_id res chain seq x y z
N MET A 1 -4.90 -25.77 -36.62
CA MET A 1 -5.65 -26.28 -37.80
C MET A 1 -5.52 -27.80 -37.77
N ALA A 2 -6.52 -28.65 -37.49
CA ALA A 2 -7.94 -28.56 -37.74
C ALA A 2 -8.71 -29.47 -36.75
N LEU A 3 -9.11 -28.91 -35.60
CA LEU A 3 -10.02 -29.58 -34.64
C LEU A 3 -11.50 -29.46 -35.08
N ASN A 4 -11.80 -28.65 -36.09
CA ASN A 4 -13.18 -28.27 -36.44
C ASN A 4 -13.94 -29.27 -37.32
N ARG A 5 -13.48 -30.52 -37.48
CA ARG A 5 -14.17 -31.54 -38.32
C ARG A 5 -13.88 -32.97 -37.86
N LEU A 6 -14.31 -33.38 -36.69
CA LEU A 6 -14.42 -34.82 -36.37
C LEU A 6 -15.91 -35.20 -36.37
N PRO A 7 -16.38 -36.00 -37.35
CA PRO A 7 -17.77 -36.48 -37.47
C PRO A 7 -18.16 -37.42 -36.32
N GLU A 8 -19.46 -37.49 -35.98
CA GLU A 8 -20.04 -38.43 -34.99
C GLU A 8 -19.58 -39.88 -35.19
N GLU A 9 -19.34 -40.27 -36.44
CA GLU A 9 -18.87 -41.59 -36.86
C GLU A 9 -17.50 -41.96 -36.24
N LEU A 10 -16.62 -40.98 -35.97
CA LEU A 10 -15.28 -41.22 -35.40
C LEU A 10 -15.32 -41.53 -33.90
N SER A 11 -16.37 -41.11 -33.19
CA SER A 11 -16.56 -41.42 -31.76
C SER A 11 -17.05 -42.86 -31.54
N VAL A 12 -17.88 -43.36 -32.45
CA VAL A 12 -18.32 -44.77 -32.48
C VAL A 12 -17.18 -45.69 -32.93
N MET A 13 -16.40 -45.28 -33.93
CA MET A 13 -15.22 -46.03 -34.40
C MET A 13 -14.11 -46.18 -33.34
N ILE A 14 -13.88 -45.18 -32.49
CA ILE A 14 -12.90 -45.28 -31.39
C ILE A 14 -13.37 -46.27 -30.32
N ALA A 15 -14.68 -46.36 -30.06
CA ALA A 15 -15.25 -47.30 -29.10
C ALA A 15 -15.25 -48.75 -29.61
N GLU A 16 -15.52 -48.97 -30.91
CA GLU A 16 -15.50 -50.31 -31.53
C GLU A 16 -14.07 -50.82 -31.78
N GLN A 17 -13.10 -49.96 -32.14
CA GLN A 17 -11.72 -50.40 -32.45
C GLN A 17 -10.80 -50.57 -31.23
N LEU A 18 -11.18 -50.05 -30.06
CA LEU A 18 -10.47 -50.33 -28.80
C LEU A 18 -10.72 -51.76 -28.28
N ASP A 19 -11.76 -52.43 -28.75
CA ASP A 19 -12.06 -53.84 -28.43
C ASP A 19 -11.23 -54.84 -29.28
N GLU A 20 -10.65 -54.39 -30.42
CA GLU A 20 -9.94 -55.26 -31.37
C GLU A 20 -8.43 -54.96 -31.54
N ALA A 21 -7.88 -53.85 -31.02
CA ALA A 21 -6.51 -53.45 -31.30
C ALA A 21 -5.46 -54.11 -30.38
N SER A 22 -4.63 -54.99 -30.94
CA SER A 22 -3.47 -55.62 -30.28
C SER A 22 -2.24 -54.70 -30.13
N ASP A 23 -2.23 -53.52 -30.75
CA ASP A 23 -1.14 -52.54 -30.60
C ASP A 23 -1.60 -51.07 -30.72
N ILE A 24 -1.79 -50.45 -29.56
CA ILE A 24 -2.27 -49.07 -29.36
C ILE A 24 -1.21 -48.01 -29.76
N ASN A 25 0.08 -48.38 -29.82
CA ASN A 25 1.17 -47.42 -30.11
C ASN A 25 1.19 -46.94 -31.56
N SER A 26 0.89 -47.82 -32.52
CA SER A 26 0.85 -47.48 -33.96
C SER A 26 -0.33 -46.54 -34.30
N PHE A 27 -1.46 -46.73 -33.59
CA PHE A 27 -2.64 -45.87 -33.71
C PHE A 27 -2.41 -44.45 -33.14
N ALA A 28 -1.71 -44.35 -32.01
CA ALA A 28 -1.36 -43.09 -31.36
C ALA A 28 -0.48 -42.18 -32.24
N GLN A 29 0.53 -42.76 -32.91
CA GLN A 29 1.52 -42.01 -33.70
C GLN A 29 0.93 -41.36 -34.96
N SER A 30 -0.24 -41.83 -35.41
CA SER A 30 -0.88 -41.38 -36.64
C SER A 30 -1.85 -40.20 -36.44
N ASN A 31 -2.17 -39.84 -35.18
CA ASN A 31 -3.29 -38.94 -34.89
C ASN A 31 -2.97 -37.90 -33.80
N ARG A 32 -2.49 -36.71 -34.21
CA ARG A 32 -1.99 -35.62 -33.32
C ARG A 32 -3.01 -35.09 -32.30
N LEU A 33 -4.31 -35.26 -32.53
CA LEU A 33 -5.38 -34.79 -31.63
C LEU A 33 -5.70 -35.80 -30.52
N ILE A 34 -5.43 -37.08 -30.78
CA ILE A 34 -5.71 -38.21 -29.88
C ILE A 34 -4.45 -38.59 -29.09
N TYR A 35 -3.27 -38.17 -29.56
CA TYR A 35 -1.97 -38.43 -28.95
C TYR A 35 -1.89 -38.12 -27.44
N PRO A 36 -2.42 -37.01 -26.89
CA PRO A 36 -2.34 -36.77 -25.45
C PRO A 36 -3.15 -37.77 -24.63
N VAL A 37 -4.33 -38.17 -25.11
CA VAL A 37 -5.23 -39.13 -24.44
C VAL A 37 -4.66 -40.55 -24.53
N VAL A 38 -4.21 -40.97 -25.72
CA VAL A 38 -3.67 -42.32 -25.94
C VAL A 38 -2.26 -42.49 -25.34
N ASN A 39 -1.40 -41.48 -25.39
CA ASN A 39 -0.08 -41.53 -24.75
C ASN A 39 -0.20 -41.57 -23.22
N HIS A 40 -1.20 -40.90 -22.63
CA HIS A 40 -1.50 -41.02 -21.20
C HIS A 40 -2.11 -42.39 -20.84
N LEU A 41 -2.96 -42.98 -21.70
CA LEU A 41 -3.50 -44.35 -21.54
C LEU A 41 -2.38 -45.41 -21.58
N LEU A 42 -1.42 -45.28 -22.50
CA LEU A 42 -0.29 -46.19 -22.67
C LEU A 42 0.71 -46.17 -21.51
N TYR A 43 0.97 -45.01 -20.90
CA TYR A 43 1.96 -44.88 -19.81
C TYR A 43 1.42 -45.20 -18.42
N THR A 44 0.10 -45.12 -18.18
CA THR A 44 -0.45 -45.13 -16.80
C THR A 44 -1.17 -46.41 -16.40
N ASN A 45 -1.46 -47.34 -17.33
CA ASN A 45 -2.17 -48.60 -17.07
C ASN A 45 -3.47 -48.44 -16.26
N ASN A 46 -4.07 -47.23 -16.27
CA ASN A 46 -5.21 -46.88 -15.43
C ASN A 46 -6.17 -45.97 -16.20
N ILE A 47 -7.21 -46.59 -16.75
CA ILE A 47 -8.22 -45.93 -17.58
C ILE A 47 -8.96 -44.80 -16.85
N HIS A 48 -9.10 -44.88 -15.53
CA HIS A 48 -9.74 -43.83 -14.73
C HIS A 48 -8.89 -42.56 -14.69
N ARG A 49 -7.57 -42.72 -14.51
CA ARG A 49 -6.62 -41.61 -14.47
C ARG A 49 -6.53 -40.88 -15.80
N ALA A 50 -6.53 -41.61 -16.91
CA ALA A 50 -6.52 -41.00 -18.24
C ALA A 50 -7.80 -40.19 -18.53
N LYS A 51 -8.97 -40.70 -18.11
CA LYS A 51 -10.26 -40.00 -18.23
C LYS A 51 -10.27 -38.69 -17.43
N ALA A 52 -9.78 -38.71 -16.19
CA ALA A 52 -9.69 -37.52 -15.36
C ALA A 52 -8.68 -36.48 -15.90
N SER A 53 -7.53 -36.93 -16.40
CA SER A 53 -6.55 -36.06 -17.06
C SER A 53 -7.11 -35.40 -18.32
N ALA A 54 -7.85 -36.15 -19.16
CA ALA A 54 -8.48 -35.61 -20.36
C ALA A 54 -9.57 -34.58 -20.02
N LEU A 55 -10.37 -34.84 -18.98
CA LEU A 55 -11.37 -33.91 -18.47
C LEU A 55 -10.71 -32.62 -17.95
N SER A 56 -9.65 -32.74 -17.15
CA SER A 56 -8.90 -31.59 -16.63
C SER A 56 -8.22 -30.78 -17.74
N TRP A 57 -7.68 -31.46 -18.77
CA TRP A 57 -7.11 -30.80 -19.94
C TRP A 57 -8.19 -30.05 -20.73
N GLY A 58 -9.34 -30.69 -20.98
CA GLY A 58 -10.47 -30.06 -21.66
C GLY A 58 -10.95 -28.81 -20.93
N ALA A 59 -11.06 -28.88 -19.60
CA ALA A 59 -11.41 -27.76 -18.75
C ALA A 59 -10.40 -26.61 -18.81
N LYS A 60 -9.09 -26.92 -18.76
CA LYS A 60 -8.00 -25.94 -18.84
C LYS A 60 -7.90 -25.22 -20.19
N HIS A 61 -8.32 -25.88 -21.27
CA HIS A 61 -8.18 -25.38 -22.64
C HIS A 61 -9.51 -25.02 -23.33
N ASN A 62 -10.62 -24.96 -22.56
CA ASN A 62 -11.96 -24.69 -23.06
C ASN A 62 -12.43 -25.64 -24.18
N SER A 63 -11.97 -26.90 -24.17
CA SER A 63 -12.38 -27.91 -25.14
C SER A 63 -13.66 -28.60 -24.68
N LEU A 64 -14.81 -27.97 -24.96
CA LEU A 64 -16.13 -28.47 -24.55
C LEU A 64 -16.38 -29.91 -25.03
N GLY A 65 -16.04 -30.23 -26.28
CA GLY A 65 -16.17 -31.60 -26.79
C GLY A 65 -15.30 -32.61 -26.04
N THR A 66 -14.09 -32.23 -25.61
CA THR A 66 -13.26 -33.11 -24.77
C THR A 66 -13.88 -33.32 -23.38
N ILE A 67 -14.51 -32.29 -22.81
CA ILE A 67 -15.21 -32.39 -21.53
C ILE A 67 -16.41 -33.35 -21.67
N GLU A 68 -17.26 -33.16 -22.67
CA GLU A 68 -18.43 -34.01 -22.94
C GLU A 68 -18.05 -35.47 -23.18
N ILE A 69 -17.07 -35.71 -24.06
CA ILE A 69 -16.58 -37.08 -24.34
C ILE A 69 -16.04 -37.71 -23.06
N SER A 70 -15.21 -36.99 -22.29
CA SER A 70 -14.62 -37.53 -21.06
C SER A 70 -15.69 -37.87 -20.02
N MET A 71 -16.73 -37.03 -19.87
CA MET A 71 -17.88 -37.28 -18.99
C MET A 71 -18.74 -38.46 -19.45
N SER A 72 -19.01 -38.57 -20.76
CA SER A 72 -19.76 -39.70 -21.34
C SER A 72 -19.05 -41.04 -21.10
N MET A 73 -17.71 -41.02 -21.04
CA MET A 73 -16.88 -42.17 -20.69
C MET A 73 -16.82 -42.45 -19.17
N GLY A 74 -17.55 -41.70 -18.34
CA GLY A 74 -17.64 -41.89 -16.90
C GLY A 74 -16.49 -41.28 -16.10
N ALA A 75 -15.84 -40.22 -16.61
CA ALA A 75 -14.92 -39.42 -15.78
C ALA A 75 -15.68 -38.80 -14.60
N ALA A 76 -15.22 -39.04 -13.37
CA ALA A 76 -15.86 -38.50 -12.17
C ALA A 76 -15.34 -37.10 -11.86
N VAL A 77 -16.24 -36.15 -11.62
CA VAL A 77 -15.89 -34.75 -11.33
C VAL A 77 -15.42 -34.51 -9.88
N TYR A 78 -15.56 -35.51 -9.00
CA TYR A 78 -15.47 -35.34 -7.55
C TYR A 78 -14.36 -36.17 -6.84
N LYS A 79 -13.48 -36.86 -7.58
CA LYS A 79 -12.43 -37.69 -6.94
C LYS A 79 -11.20 -36.85 -6.55
N ARG A 80 -10.97 -36.74 -5.24
CA ARG A 80 -9.93 -35.98 -4.52
C ARG A 80 -8.48 -36.09 -5.04
N TRP A 81 -8.14 -37.11 -5.81
CA TRP A 81 -6.75 -37.40 -6.21
C TRP A 81 -6.45 -37.14 -7.68
N GLU A 82 -7.41 -36.61 -8.44
CA GLU A 82 -7.25 -36.35 -9.87
C GLU A 82 -7.80 -34.94 -10.19
N THR A 83 -6.93 -33.93 -10.04
CA THR A 83 -7.00 -32.60 -10.70
C THR A 83 -8.41 -32.05 -10.92
N ALA A 84 -8.93 -31.23 -9.99
CA ALA A 84 -10.28 -30.68 -10.06
C ALA A 84 -10.50 -29.91 -11.39
N PRO A 85 -11.29 -30.45 -12.35
CA PRO A 85 -11.46 -29.82 -13.65
C PRO A 85 -12.12 -28.44 -13.55
N LEU A 86 -13.01 -28.29 -12.56
CA LEU A 86 -13.69 -27.02 -12.29
C LEU A 86 -12.71 -25.92 -11.86
N ALA A 87 -11.74 -26.25 -11.00
CA ALA A 87 -10.69 -25.32 -10.59
C ALA A 87 -9.79 -24.91 -11.77
N HIS A 88 -9.46 -25.84 -12.67
CA HIS A 88 -8.68 -25.54 -13.88
C HIS A 88 -9.43 -24.63 -14.86
N ALA A 89 -10.72 -24.89 -15.10
CA ALA A 89 -11.54 -24.00 -15.93
C ALA A 89 -11.68 -22.61 -15.29
N ALA A 90 -11.82 -22.54 -13.97
CA ALA A 90 -11.88 -21.28 -13.24
C ALA A 90 -10.57 -20.50 -13.32
N ARG A 91 -9.42 -21.15 -13.11
CA ARG A 91 -8.07 -20.57 -13.24
C ARG A 91 -7.78 -20.04 -14.65
N ALA A 92 -8.34 -20.69 -15.66
CA ALA A 92 -8.19 -20.29 -17.06
C ALA A 92 -9.25 -19.27 -17.54
N GLY A 93 -10.22 -18.89 -16.68
CA GLY A 93 -11.28 -17.95 -17.03
C GLY A 93 -12.30 -18.48 -18.04
N HIS A 94 -12.44 -19.80 -18.15
CA HIS A 94 -13.28 -20.44 -19.17
C HIS A 94 -14.72 -20.66 -18.68
N ALA A 95 -15.52 -19.59 -18.70
CA ALA A 95 -16.91 -19.61 -18.23
C ALA A 95 -17.78 -20.70 -18.89
N ALA A 96 -17.60 -20.97 -20.18
CA ALA A 96 -18.35 -22.03 -20.88
C ALA A 96 -18.00 -23.45 -20.38
N ALA A 97 -16.70 -23.71 -20.13
CA ALA A 97 -16.28 -24.96 -19.52
C ALA A 97 -16.79 -25.10 -18.08
N VAL A 98 -16.76 -24.02 -17.28
CA VAL A 98 -17.33 -23.99 -15.93
C VAL A 98 -18.83 -24.30 -15.94
N GLU A 99 -19.60 -23.65 -16.81
CA GLU A 99 -21.03 -23.88 -16.97
C GLU A 99 -21.35 -25.34 -17.38
N LEU A 100 -20.59 -25.89 -18.33
CA LEU A 100 -20.72 -27.28 -18.75
C LEU A 100 -20.39 -28.26 -17.62
N LEU A 101 -19.36 -28.00 -16.83
CA LEU A 101 -18.99 -28.83 -15.69
C LEU A 101 -20.08 -28.82 -14.61
N LEU A 102 -20.60 -27.63 -14.28
CA LEU A 102 -21.67 -27.45 -13.28
C LEU A 102 -22.98 -28.11 -13.73
N SER A 103 -23.34 -28.02 -15.02
CA SER A 103 -24.56 -28.66 -15.55
C SER A 103 -24.53 -30.19 -15.46
N HIS A 104 -23.33 -30.78 -15.40
CA HIS A 104 -23.09 -32.21 -15.18
C HIS A 104 -22.90 -32.58 -13.69
N GLY A 105 -23.25 -31.69 -12.77
CA GLY A 105 -23.25 -31.95 -11.33
C GLY A 105 -21.88 -31.82 -10.67
N ALA A 106 -20.95 -31.06 -11.25
CA ALA A 106 -19.73 -30.66 -10.54
C ALA A 106 -20.10 -29.93 -9.24
N ASN A 107 -19.47 -30.30 -8.12
CA ASN A 107 -19.63 -29.55 -6.88
C ASN A 107 -18.93 -28.18 -7.03
N PRO A 108 -19.63 -27.03 -6.93
CA PRO A 108 -19.04 -25.71 -7.08
C PRO A 108 -17.94 -25.40 -6.06
N ASP A 109 -17.95 -26.06 -4.90
CA ASP A 109 -16.96 -25.87 -3.82
C ASP A 109 -15.87 -26.95 -3.81
N SER A 110 -15.74 -27.74 -4.89
CA SER A 110 -14.68 -28.74 -4.99
C SER A 110 -13.31 -28.09 -5.00
N LYS A 111 -12.54 -28.26 -3.91
CA LYS A 111 -11.20 -27.69 -3.78
C LYS A 111 -10.22 -28.27 -4.79
N ASP A 112 -9.33 -27.41 -5.28
CA ASP A 112 -8.20 -27.80 -6.11
C ASP A 112 -7.25 -28.70 -5.33
N SER A 113 -6.79 -29.79 -5.94
CA SER A 113 -5.93 -30.77 -5.26
C SER A 113 -4.51 -30.24 -5.00
N GLU A 114 -4.08 -29.22 -5.74
CA GLU A 114 -2.74 -28.63 -5.62
C GLU A 114 -2.74 -27.48 -4.61
N THR A 115 -3.73 -26.58 -4.67
CA THR A 115 -3.76 -25.36 -3.84
C THR A 115 -4.75 -25.40 -2.67
N ASP A 116 -5.61 -26.42 -2.59
CA ASP A 116 -6.73 -26.52 -1.63
C ASP A 116 -7.71 -25.32 -1.67
N GLN A 117 -7.76 -24.61 -2.81
CA GLN A 117 -8.63 -23.46 -3.02
C GLN A 117 -9.92 -23.83 -3.73
N THR A 118 -11.02 -23.13 -3.42
CA THR A 118 -12.28 -23.28 -4.15
C THR A 118 -12.19 -22.62 -5.54
N PRO A 119 -12.97 -23.09 -6.54
CA PRO A 119 -13.05 -22.46 -7.85
C PRO A 119 -13.45 -20.98 -7.77
N LEU A 120 -14.32 -20.62 -6.82
CA LEU A 120 -14.76 -19.24 -6.61
C LEU A 120 -13.60 -18.36 -6.09
N TYR A 121 -12.81 -18.85 -5.14
CA TYR A 121 -11.61 -18.16 -4.69
C TYR A 121 -10.64 -17.90 -5.86
N ILE A 122 -10.35 -18.94 -6.65
CA ILE A 122 -9.44 -18.86 -7.81
C ILE A 122 -9.97 -17.84 -8.83
N ALA A 123 -11.24 -17.93 -9.21
CA ALA A 123 -11.83 -16.98 -10.17
C ALA A 123 -11.83 -15.54 -9.63
N SER A 124 -11.91 -15.38 -8.32
CA SER A 124 -11.89 -14.07 -7.67
C SER A 124 -10.49 -13.45 -7.61
N GLU A 125 -9.45 -14.28 -7.45
CA GLU A 125 -8.04 -13.90 -7.52
C GLU A 125 -7.66 -13.42 -8.94
N TYR A 126 -8.04 -14.18 -9.96
CA TYR A 126 -7.72 -13.86 -11.36
C TYR A 126 -8.68 -12.86 -12.03
N GLY A 127 -9.73 -12.41 -11.34
CA GLY A 127 -10.60 -11.36 -11.85
C GLY A 127 -11.55 -11.80 -12.97
N TYR A 128 -12.13 -13.01 -12.88
CA TYR A 128 -13.06 -13.54 -13.89
C TYR A 128 -14.53 -13.43 -13.45
N PRO A 129 -15.21 -12.29 -13.68
CA PRO A 129 -16.58 -12.07 -13.21
C PRO A 129 -17.58 -13.08 -13.79
N ALA A 130 -17.46 -13.41 -15.08
CA ALA A 130 -18.35 -14.39 -15.73
C ALA A 130 -18.21 -15.80 -15.13
N VAL A 131 -17.02 -16.19 -14.68
CA VAL A 131 -16.82 -17.46 -13.97
C VAL A 131 -17.44 -17.39 -12.58
N CYS A 132 -17.19 -16.31 -11.84
CA CYS A 132 -17.74 -16.10 -10.49
C CYS A 132 -19.28 -16.13 -10.51
N GLU A 133 -19.91 -15.49 -11.50
CA GLU A 133 -21.36 -15.49 -11.70
C GLU A 133 -21.91 -16.91 -11.85
N LYS A 134 -21.29 -17.74 -12.71
CA LYS A 134 -21.72 -19.14 -12.91
C LYS A 134 -21.55 -19.98 -11.65
N LEU A 135 -20.46 -19.80 -10.91
CA LEU A 135 -20.21 -20.52 -9.67
C LEU A 135 -21.22 -20.14 -8.57
N LEU A 136 -21.48 -18.85 -8.37
CA LEU A 136 -22.46 -18.37 -7.39
C LEU A 136 -23.89 -18.77 -7.77
N ALA A 137 -24.24 -18.74 -9.05
CA ALA A 137 -25.54 -19.22 -9.53
C ALA A 137 -25.73 -20.73 -9.29
N ALA A 138 -24.64 -21.51 -9.27
CA ALA A 138 -24.66 -22.92 -8.92
C ALA A 138 -24.58 -23.20 -7.41
N GLY A 139 -24.57 -22.15 -6.57
CA GLY A 139 -24.58 -22.27 -5.12
C GLY A 139 -23.20 -22.40 -4.46
N ALA A 140 -22.12 -21.93 -5.10
CA ALA A 140 -20.81 -21.82 -4.46
C ALA A 140 -20.89 -21.00 -3.16
N ASP A 141 -20.17 -21.44 -2.12
CA ASP A 141 -20.09 -20.71 -0.86
C ASP A 141 -19.27 -19.42 -1.03
N VAL A 142 -19.97 -18.28 -1.01
CA VAL A 142 -19.39 -16.93 -1.11
C VAL A 142 -18.41 -16.61 0.02
N SER A 143 -18.50 -17.33 1.14
CA SER A 143 -17.66 -17.15 2.33
C SER A 143 -16.53 -18.17 2.43
N SER A 144 -16.33 -19.00 1.39
CA SER A 144 -15.34 -20.07 1.41
C SER A 144 -13.91 -19.55 1.63
N ARG A 145 -13.23 -20.09 2.65
CA ARG A 145 -11.90 -19.64 3.05
C ARG A 145 -10.82 -20.50 2.39
N ASN A 146 -9.78 -19.86 1.87
CA ASN A 146 -8.59 -20.60 1.43
C ASN A 146 -7.88 -21.25 2.64
N GLN A 147 -6.97 -22.18 2.34
CA GLN A 147 -6.07 -22.71 3.36
C GLN A 147 -4.82 -21.84 3.45
N ARG A 148 -4.40 -21.54 4.67
CA ARG A 148 -3.09 -20.93 4.94
C ARG A 148 -1.97 -21.86 4.46
N THR A 149 -1.09 -21.35 3.60
CA THR A 149 -0.01 -22.15 2.99
C THR A 149 1.29 -22.12 3.80
N ASP A 150 1.50 -21.07 4.59
CA ASP A 150 2.68 -20.88 5.41
C ASP A 150 2.43 -19.87 6.56
N GLN A 151 3.46 -19.61 7.37
CA GLN A 151 3.35 -18.68 8.49
C GLN A 151 3.18 -17.20 8.07
N TYR A 152 3.43 -16.84 6.81
CA TYR A 152 3.37 -15.46 6.31
C TYR A 152 2.04 -15.15 5.62
N THR A 153 1.34 -16.17 5.11
CA THR A 153 -0.01 -16.09 4.58
C THR A 153 -1.06 -16.06 5.70
N CYS A 154 -2.28 -15.73 5.31
CA CYS A 154 -3.47 -15.62 6.15
C CYS A 154 -4.60 -16.33 5.40
N ASP A 155 -5.59 -16.82 6.13
CA ASP A 155 -6.78 -17.33 5.47
C ASP A 155 -7.58 -16.17 4.84
N GLN A 156 -8.28 -16.38 3.73
CA GLN A 156 -8.88 -15.30 2.96
C GLN A 156 -10.18 -15.80 2.33
N THR A 157 -11.21 -14.93 2.32
CA THR A 157 -12.45 -15.16 1.56
C THR A 157 -12.26 -14.75 0.10
N PRO A 158 -13.19 -15.10 -0.81
CA PRO A 158 -13.14 -14.64 -2.20
C PRO A 158 -13.14 -13.10 -2.30
N LEU A 159 -13.83 -12.41 -1.37
CA LEU A 159 -13.87 -10.95 -1.35
C LEU A 159 -12.51 -10.33 -0.97
N HIS A 160 -11.74 -10.96 -0.07
CA HIS A 160 -10.40 -10.49 0.26
C HIS A 160 -9.45 -10.58 -0.93
N THR A 161 -9.44 -11.72 -1.64
CA THR A 161 -8.56 -11.87 -2.80
C THR A 161 -9.00 -10.97 -3.96
N ALA A 162 -10.31 -10.77 -4.15
CA ALA A 162 -10.82 -9.81 -5.12
C ALA A 162 -10.38 -8.38 -4.77
N ALA A 163 -10.44 -8.00 -3.49
CA ALA A 163 -9.96 -6.71 -2.99
C ALA A 163 -8.46 -6.55 -3.21
N LEU A 164 -7.65 -7.53 -2.78
CA LEU A 164 -6.19 -7.54 -2.92
C LEU A 164 -5.73 -7.34 -4.37
N HIS A 165 -6.43 -7.94 -5.32
CA HIS A 165 -6.07 -7.85 -6.74
C HIS A 165 -6.81 -6.74 -7.49
N GLY A 166 -7.58 -5.89 -6.81
CA GLY A 166 -8.29 -4.78 -7.45
C GLY A 166 -9.41 -5.22 -8.40
N ASN A 167 -9.94 -6.45 -8.26
CA ASN A 167 -10.96 -7.02 -9.13
C ASN A 167 -12.36 -6.47 -8.78
N VAL A 168 -12.59 -5.17 -9.07
CA VAL A 168 -13.78 -4.41 -8.65
C VAL A 168 -15.10 -5.08 -9.06
N LEU A 169 -15.19 -5.59 -10.30
CA LEU A 169 -16.40 -6.26 -10.79
C LEU A 169 -16.70 -7.57 -10.05
N VAL A 170 -15.66 -8.33 -9.71
CA VAL A 170 -15.79 -9.54 -8.92
C VAL A 170 -16.23 -9.19 -7.50
N ALA A 171 -15.57 -8.22 -6.86
CA ALA A 171 -15.94 -7.79 -5.50
C ALA A 171 -17.41 -7.32 -5.44
N GLN A 172 -17.86 -6.52 -6.40
CA GLN A 172 -19.25 -6.08 -6.49
C GLN A 172 -20.21 -7.26 -6.61
N LEU A 173 -19.86 -8.25 -7.43
CA LEU A 173 -20.66 -9.45 -7.63
C LEU A 173 -20.72 -10.30 -6.34
N LEU A 174 -19.60 -10.49 -5.64
CA LEU A 174 -19.56 -11.19 -4.35
C LEU A 174 -20.42 -10.49 -3.29
N ILE A 175 -20.33 -9.15 -3.19
CA ILE A 175 -21.15 -8.34 -2.27
C ILE A 175 -22.65 -8.52 -2.58
N ASN A 176 -23.04 -8.47 -3.87
CA ASN A 176 -24.43 -8.68 -4.29
C ASN A 176 -24.96 -10.08 -3.94
N HIS A 177 -24.07 -11.07 -3.84
CA HIS A 177 -24.39 -12.44 -3.43
C HIS A 177 -24.21 -12.67 -1.91
N GLY A 178 -24.07 -11.62 -1.11
CA GLY A 178 -24.07 -11.71 0.35
C GLY A 178 -22.72 -12.03 0.98
N ALA A 179 -21.60 -11.76 0.28
CA ALA A 179 -20.29 -11.78 0.92
C ALA A 179 -20.27 -10.82 2.13
N ASP A 180 -19.76 -11.28 3.26
CA ASP A 180 -19.54 -10.43 4.42
C ASP A 180 -18.40 -9.45 4.13
N ILE A 181 -18.76 -8.17 3.98
CA ILE A 181 -17.87 -7.04 3.72
C ILE A 181 -16.80 -6.85 4.80
N ASN A 182 -17.06 -7.36 6.01
CA ASN A 182 -16.24 -7.19 7.20
C ASN A 182 -15.66 -8.49 7.73
N ALA A 183 -15.73 -9.58 6.96
CA ALA A 183 -15.16 -10.86 7.37
C ALA A 183 -13.67 -10.67 7.71
N PRO A 184 -13.22 -10.94 8.94
CA PRO A 184 -11.80 -10.88 9.25
C PRO A 184 -11.07 -12.13 8.75
N ASN A 185 -9.82 -11.98 8.36
CA ASN A 185 -8.87 -13.10 8.28
C ASN A 185 -8.33 -13.51 9.66
N ASP A 186 -7.49 -14.55 9.71
CA ASP A 186 -6.83 -15.05 10.91
C ASP A 186 -5.84 -14.04 11.54
N LYS A 187 -5.53 -12.94 10.83
CA LYS A 187 -4.79 -11.78 11.34
C LYS A 187 -5.69 -10.59 11.68
N GLY A 188 -7.02 -10.76 11.63
CA GLY A 188 -8.01 -9.71 11.90
C GLY A 188 -8.14 -8.65 10.82
N TRP A 189 -7.60 -8.89 9.62
CA TRP A 189 -7.66 -7.97 8.49
C TRP A 189 -8.94 -8.21 7.69
N VAL A 190 -9.56 -7.11 7.23
CA VAL A 190 -10.81 -7.10 6.45
C VAL A 190 -10.53 -6.76 4.98
N PRO A 191 -11.46 -7.02 4.04
CA PRO A 191 -11.27 -6.74 2.62
C PRO A 191 -10.82 -5.31 2.29
N LEU A 192 -11.36 -4.29 2.98
CA LEU A 192 -10.96 -2.87 2.78
C LEU A 192 -9.47 -2.63 3.04
N ARG A 193 -8.88 -3.35 4.00
CA ARG A 193 -7.44 -3.25 4.25
C ARG A 193 -6.65 -3.91 3.13
N GLU A 194 -7.10 -5.08 2.66
CA GLU A 194 -6.42 -5.80 1.60
C GLU A 194 -6.48 -5.05 0.26
N SER A 195 -7.53 -4.28 -0.03
CA SER A 195 -7.59 -3.47 -1.25
C SER A 195 -6.47 -2.45 -1.35
N LEU A 196 -5.92 -1.99 -0.22
CA LEU A 196 -4.80 -1.05 -0.20
C LEU A 196 -3.43 -1.69 -0.48
N ARG A 197 -3.41 -3.01 -0.70
CA ARG A 197 -2.23 -3.77 -1.08
C ARG A 197 -2.23 -4.18 -2.54
N CYS A 198 -3.25 -3.76 -3.29
CA CYS A 198 -3.30 -3.93 -4.73
C CYS A 198 -2.10 -3.24 -5.39
N GLU A 199 -1.49 -3.93 -6.35
CA GLU A 199 -0.33 -3.40 -7.08
C GLU A 199 -0.73 -2.37 -8.15
N ASP A 200 -2.00 -2.38 -8.59
CA ASP A 200 -2.52 -1.48 -9.61
C ASP A 200 -3.10 -0.19 -8.97
N PRO A 201 -2.41 0.96 -9.13
CA PRO A 201 -2.84 2.22 -8.52
C PRO A 201 -4.16 2.77 -9.08
N GLU A 202 -4.59 2.37 -10.27
CA GLU A 202 -5.86 2.86 -10.86
C GLU A 202 -7.07 2.09 -10.32
N LEU A 203 -6.87 0.82 -9.95
CA LEU A 203 -7.93 -0.04 -9.42
C LEU A 203 -8.13 0.13 -7.92
N GLN A 204 -7.07 0.48 -7.20
CA GLN A 204 -7.07 0.60 -5.74
C GLN A 204 -8.12 1.62 -5.22
N PRO A 205 -8.17 2.89 -5.64
CA PRO A 205 -9.19 3.84 -5.17
C PRO A 205 -10.62 3.42 -5.56
N ARG A 206 -10.80 2.74 -6.70
CA ARG A 206 -12.11 2.22 -7.14
C ARG A 206 -12.59 1.10 -6.23
N MET A 207 -11.69 0.19 -5.85
CA MET A 207 -11.99 -0.88 -4.91
C MET A 207 -12.30 -0.33 -3.51
N VAL A 208 -11.49 0.61 -3.01
CA VAL A 208 -11.72 1.29 -1.73
C VAL A 208 -13.11 1.93 -1.72
N ARG A 209 -13.46 2.69 -2.77
CA ARG A 209 -14.78 3.32 -2.91
C ARG A 209 -15.92 2.31 -2.90
N LEU A 210 -15.81 1.23 -3.68
CA LEU A 210 -16.80 0.16 -3.71
C LEU A 210 -17.05 -0.44 -2.32
N LEU A 211 -15.98 -0.73 -1.58
CA LEU A 211 -16.09 -1.37 -0.26
C LEU A 211 -16.70 -0.40 0.77
N LEU A 212 -16.36 0.89 0.72
CA LEU A 212 -16.94 1.92 1.57
C LEU A 212 -18.42 2.16 1.25
N ASP A 213 -18.79 2.26 -0.03
CA ASP A 213 -20.18 2.39 -0.49
C ASP A 213 -21.03 1.18 -0.05
N ALA A 214 -20.41 0.00 0.03
CA ALA A 214 -21.02 -1.23 0.54
C ALA A 214 -21.10 -1.31 2.08
N GLY A 215 -20.59 -0.31 2.81
CA GLY A 215 -20.68 -0.22 4.26
C GLY A 215 -19.51 -0.82 5.04
N ALA A 216 -18.33 -0.97 4.41
CA ALA A 216 -17.11 -1.29 5.15
C ALA A 216 -16.78 -0.16 6.15
N PRO A 217 -16.37 -0.47 7.40
CA PRO A 217 -15.95 0.52 8.37
C PRO A 217 -14.67 1.20 7.87
N VAL A 218 -14.74 2.53 7.73
CA VAL A 218 -13.68 3.34 7.13
C VAL A 218 -12.33 3.23 7.85
N ASP A 219 -12.35 3.07 9.18
CA ASP A 219 -11.14 2.89 9.99
C ASP A 219 -10.68 1.42 10.11
N GLY A 220 -11.36 0.50 9.43
CA GLY A 220 -11.04 -0.92 9.40
C GLY A 220 -11.58 -1.71 10.60
N HIS A 221 -10.92 -2.82 10.94
CA HIS A 221 -11.40 -3.75 11.96
C HIS A 221 -11.17 -3.20 13.39
N PRO A 222 -12.18 -3.24 14.29
CA PRO A 222 -12.08 -2.68 15.65
C PRO A 222 -10.93 -3.25 16.51
N ASP A 223 -10.56 -4.52 16.30
CA ASP A 223 -9.48 -5.18 17.06
C ASP A 223 -8.07 -4.74 16.64
N HIS A 224 -7.95 -4.02 15.52
CA HIS A 224 -6.67 -3.51 15.00
C HIS A 224 -6.71 -1.97 14.80
N PRO A 225 -7.05 -1.18 15.84
CA PRO A 225 -7.31 0.25 15.70
C PRO A 225 -6.06 1.07 15.33
N ARG A 226 -4.87 0.48 15.48
CA ARG A 226 -3.57 1.11 15.13
C ARG A 226 -3.16 0.89 13.68
N VAL A 227 -4.02 0.27 12.88
CA VAL A 227 -3.71 -0.07 11.48
C VAL A 227 -4.89 0.28 10.59
N THR A 228 -5.23 1.57 10.59
CA THR A 228 -6.35 2.08 9.79
C THR A 228 -6.02 2.05 8.30
N PRO A 229 -7.03 1.91 7.43
CA PRO A 229 -6.87 2.07 5.98
C PRO A 229 -6.19 3.39 5.60
N LEU A 230 -6.49 4.49 6.31
CA LEU A 230 -5.88 5.80 6.03
C LEU A 230 -4.36 5.79 6.22
N LEU A 231 -3.86 5.22 7.33
CA LEU A 231 -2.42 5.07 7.59
C LEU A 231 -1.73 4.18 6.54
N LEU A 232 -2.41 3.14 6.06
CA LEU A 232 -1.84 2.29 5.00
C LEU A 232 -1.77 3.03 3.66
N ALA A 233 -2.81 3.79 3.30
CA ALA A 233 -2.85 4.54 2.05
C ALA A 233 -1.73 5.59 1.98
N THR A 234 -1.42 6.28 3.09
CA THR A 234 -0.31 7.24 3.16
C THR A 234 1.05 6.58 3.01
N ILE A 235 1.30 5.46 3.69
CA ILE A 235 2.55 4.67 3.55
C ILE A 235 2.72 4.14 2.12
N ARG A 236 1.61 3.94 1.42
CA ARG A 236 1.58 3.48 0.02
C ARG A 236 1.68 4.60 -1.00
N PHE A 237 1.64 5.85 -0.54
CA PHE A 237 1.70 7.04 -1.38
C PHE A 237 0.51 7.15 -2.35
N ASP A 238 -0.66 6.67 -1.94
CA ASP A 238 -1.89 6.69 -2.72
C ASP A 238 -2.79 7.86 -2.28
N ASP A 239 -2.56 9.03 -2.89
CA ASP A 239 -3.30 10.25 -2.56
C ASP A 239 -4.80 10.14 -2.89
N GLU A 240 -5.19 9.34 -3.89
CA GLU A 240 -6.60 9.16 -4.29
C GLU A 240 -7.36 8.26 -3.29
N SER A 241 -6.72 7.21 -2.77
CA SER A 241 -7.30 6.45 -1.66
C SER A 241 -7.32 7.26 -0.36
N VAL A 242 -6.27 8.06 -0.07
CA VAL A 242 -6.29 9.00 1.08
C VAL A 242 -7.50 9.93 0.98
N LYS A 243 -7.71 10.55 -0.19
CA LYS A 243 -8.87 11.39 -0.45
C LYS A 243 -10.18 10.64 -0.27
N THR A 244 -10.32 9.46 -0.88
CA THR A 244 -11.55 8.66 -0.81
C THR A 244 -11.87 8.24 0.63
N LEU A 245 -10.87 7.88 1.43
CA LEU A 245 -11.03 7.50 2.83
C LEU A 245 -11.44 8.72 3.69
N LEU A 246 -10.83 9.87 3.49
CA LEU A 246 -11.21 11.11 4.19
C LEU A 246 -12.62 11.58 3.81
N GLU A 247 -13.00 11.51 2.53
CA GLU A 247 -14.37 11.79 2.06
C GLU A 247 -15.40 10.86 2.72
N ALA A 248 -15.02 9.62 3.02
CA ALA A 248 -15.84 8.64 3.74
C ALA A 248 -15.80 8.78 5.27
N GLY A 249 -15.07 9.77 5.81
CA GLY A 249 -15.03 10.07 7.23
C GLY A 249 -13.99 9.30 8.03
N ALA A 250 -12.89 8.85 7.42
CA ALA A 250 -11.74 8.30 8.14
C ALA A 250 -11.22 9.29 9.18
N ASP A 251 -10.81 8.81 10.36
CA ASP A 251 -10.20 9.67 11.37
C ASP A 251 -8.79 10.14 10.91
N PRO A 252 -8.59 11.42 10.58
CA PRO A 252 -7.28 11.94 10.16
C PRO A 252 -6.22 11.90 11.28
N ASN A 253 -6.66 11.72 12.53
CA ASN A 253 -5.83 11.71 13.73
C ASN A 253 -5.59 10.30 14.28
N ALA A 254 -6.02 9.26 13.56
CA ALA A 254 -5.72 7.88 13.90
C ALA A 254 -4.21 7.67 14.08
N ARG A 255 -3.84 6.87 15.09
CA ARG A 255 -2.45 6.68 15.49
C ARG A 255 -1.98 5.24 15.32
N ASP A 256 -0.79 5.09 14.76
CA ASP A 256 -0.12 3.80 14.63
C ASP A 256 0.50 3.32 15.98
N TRP A 257 1.34 2.28 15.94
CA TRP A 257 2.02 1.78 17.14
C TRP A 257 3.15 2.68 17.66
N ASN A 258 3.66 3.59 16.85
CA ASN A 258 4.68 4.58 17.24
C ASN A 258 4.05 5.96 17.47
N ASN A 259 2.72 6.01 17.67
CA ASN A 259 1.97 7.24 17.85
C ASN A 259 2.07 8.22 16.65
N GLY A 260 2.46 7.72 15.48
CA GLY A 260 2.49 8.43 14.21
C GLY A 260 1.09 8.55 13.61
N THR A 261 0.87 9.64 12.87
CA THR A 261 -0.38 9.94 12.16
C THR A 261 -0.15 9.92 10.66
N ALA A 262 -1.24 9.83 9.90
CA ALA A 262 -1.22 9.94 8.43
C ALA A 262 -0.51 11.23 7.97
N LEU A 263 -0.65 12.33 8.71
CA LEU A 263 0.01 13.60 8.40
C LEU A 263 1.54 13.48 8.52
N ILE A 264 2.01 12.87 9.60
CA ILE A 264 3.45 12.67 9.83
C ILE A 264 4.05 11.77 8.73
N ASP A 265 3.39 10.65 8.40
CA ASP A 265 3.86 9.75 7.34
C ASP A 265 3.88 10.44 5.97
N SER A 266 2.89 11.29 5.69
CA SER A 266 2.83 12.07 4.45
C SER A 266 3.95 13.10 4.34
N VAL A 267 4.35 13.73 5.45
CA VAL A 267 5.52 14.62 5.49
C VAL A 267 6.82 13.85 5.23
N ILE A 268 7.01 12.68 5.87
CA ILE A 268 8.19 11.83 5.64
C ILE A 268 8.25 11.33 4.19
N GLY A 269 7.10 11.05 3.59
CA GLY A 269 6.94 10.63 2.22
C GLY A 269 6.98 11.74 1.17
N TYR A 270 7.15 13.02 1.57
CA TYR A 270 7.11 14.19 0.68
C TYR A 270 5.78 14.30 -0.12
N ARG A 271 4.67 13.82 0.45
CA ARG A 271 3.36 13.75 -0.20
C ARG A 271 2.56 15.02 0.04
N ARG A 272 2.86 16.07 -0.73
CA ARG A 272 2.25 17.41 -0.60
C ARG A 272 0.73 17.38 -0.69
N ASP A 273 0.17 16.60 -1.61
CA ASP A 273 -1.27 16.51 -1.81
C ASP A 273 -1.94 15.79 -0.63
N SER A 274 -1.39 14.67 -0.16
CA SER A 274 -1.84 14.03 1.09
C SER A 274 -1.73 14.95 2.31
N VAL A 275 -0.62 15.69 2.48
CA VAL A 275 -0.47 16.66 3.59
C VAL A 275 -1.59 17.70 3.53
N ARG A 276 -1.84 18.27 2.35
CA ARG A 276 -2.92 19.26 2.15
C ARG A 276 -4.28 18.67 2.50
N LEU A 277 -4.62 17.52 1.92
CA LEU A 277 -5.90 16.84 2.16
C LEU A 277 -6.09 16.53 3.65
N LEU A 278 -5.08 15.98 4.31
CA LEU A 278 -5.17 15.63 5.73
C LEU A 278 -5.43 16.88 6.60
N LEU A 279 -4.77 17.99 6.31
CA LEU A 279 -4.99 19.25 7.02
C LEU A 279 -6.39 19.83 6.74
N GLU A 280 -6.86 19.78 5.49
CA GLU A 280 -8.22 20.20 5.10
C GLU A 280 -9.31 19.43 5.85
N TYR A 281 -9.06 18.15 6.15
CA TYR A 281 -9.97 17.28 6.89
C TYR A 281 -9.73 17.28 8.42
N GLY A 282 -8.88 18.15 8.94
CA GLY A 282 -8.73 18.37 10.38
C GLY A 282 -7.68 17.47 11.06
N ALA A 283 -6.65 17.04 10.34
CA ALA A 283 -5.47 16.47 10.98
C ALA A 283 -4.82 17.47 11.94
N ASP A 284 -4.41 16.98 13.11
CA ASP A 284 -3.63 17.73 14.11
C ASP A 284 -2.27 18.08 13.51
N VAL A 285 -2.13 19.35 13.13
CA VAL A 285 -0.92 19.92 12.51
C VAL A 285 0.31 19.78 13.41
N ASP A 286 0.10 19.69 14.73
CA ASP A 286 1.15 19.59 15.74
C ASP A 286 1.26 18.17 16.33
N ALA A 287 0.70 17.16 15.66
CA ALA A 287 0.79 15.77 16.06
C ALA A 287 2.24 15.35 16.38
N ARG A 288 2.41 14.38 17.28
CA ARG A 288 3.73 13.93 17.76
C ARG A 288 3.83 12.41 17.76
N ALA A 289 4.81 11.89 17.04
CA ALA A 289 5.19 10.48 17.11
C ALA A 289 6.25 10.20 18.20
N ASP A 290 6.36 8.95 18.63
CA ASP A 290 7.29 8.50 19.68
C ASP A 290 8.76 8.64 19.27
N TYR A 291 9.07 8.45 17.98
CA TYR A 291 10.40 8.71 17.42
C TYR A 291 10.73 10.20 17.27
N GLY A 292 9.85 11.08 17.77
CA GLY A 292 10.13 12.51 17.88
C GLY A 292 9.71 13.38 16.74
N GLY A 293 9.12 12.80 15.70
CA GLY A 293 8.61 13.55 14.56
C GLY A 293 7.39 14.37 14.95
N ARG A 294 7.48 15.70 14.82
CA ARG A 294 6.34 16.58 14.57
C ARG A 294 6.35 16.97 13.09
N PRO A 295 5.19 17.20 12.45
CA PRO A 295 5.12 17.57 11.04
C PRO A 295 6.08 18.72 10.66
N LEU A 296 6.01 19.85 11.38
CA LEU A 296 6.83 21.04 11.04
C LEU A 296 8.33 20.78 11.25
N TYR A 297 8.70 20.10 12.34
CA TYR A 297 10.10 19.72 12.59
C TYR A 297 10.65 18.80 11.49
N LEU A 298 9.87 17.82 11.03
CA LEU A 298 10.29 16.90 9.97
C LEU A 298 10.42 17.62 8.63
N ALA A 299 9.44 18.44 8.25
CA ALA A 299 9.50 19.25 7.03
C ALA A 299 10.75 20.16 7.03
N ALA A 300 11.03 20.80 8.17
CA ALA A 300 12.21 21.64 8.36
C ALA A 300 13.53 20.87 8.27
N ARG A 301 13.57 19.65 8.82
CA ARG A 301 14.76 18.76 8.79
C ARG A 301 15.10 18.27 7.38
N TYR A 302 14.07 18.10 6.55
CA TYR A 302 14.20 17.64 5.17
C TYR A 302 14.30 18.78 4.15
N GLY A 303 14.11 20.03 4.58
CA GLY A 303 14.19 21.20 3.71
C GLY A 303 13.02 21.33 2.73
N ASP A 304 11.88 20.68 2.98
CA ASP A 304 10.70 20.80 2.10
C ASP A 304 9.98 22.12 2.39
N LEU A 305 10.33 23.15 1.61
CA LEU A 305 9.83 24.51 1.77
C LEU A 305 8.31 24.59 1.60
N GLU A 306 7.76 23.85 0.64
CA GLU A 306 6.34 23.86 0.34
C GLU A 306 5.52 23.17 1.43
N ILE A 307 5.98 22.01 1.94
CA ILE A 307 5.31 21.37 3.10
C ILE A 307 5.47 22.25 4.34
N THR A 308 6.65 22.85 4.56
CA THR A 308 6.87 23.76 5.70
C THR A 308 5.90 24.94 5.65
N SER A 309 5.78 25.60 4.48
CA SER A 309 4.82 26.70 4.29
C SER A 309 3.40 26.23 4.55
N LEU A 310 3.01 25.09 3.99
CA LEU A 310 1.67 24.55 4.12
C LEU A 310 1.31 24.28 5.59
N LEU A 311 2.20 23.65 6.36
CA LEU A 311 1.97 23.40 7.79
C LEU A 311 1.80 24.70 8.58
N LEU A 312 2.62 25.72 8.30
CA LEU A 312 2.50 27.04 8.92
C LEU A 312 1.21 27.77 8.52
N ASP A 313 0.77 27.62 7.27
CA ASP A 313 -0.48 28.20 6.78
C ASP A 313 -1.71 27.57 7.48
N TYR A 314 -1.60 26.31 7.92
CA TYR A 314 -2.58 25.60 8.74
C TYR A 314 -2.36 25.74 10.25
N GLY A 315 -1.48 26.65 10.68
CA GLY A 315 -1.35 27.04 12.08
C GLY A 315 -0.45 26.14 12.93
N ALA A 316 0.51 25.42 12.34
CA ALA A 316 1.54 24.73 13.10
C ALA A 316 2.23 25.69 14.08
N ASP A 317 2.39 25.28 15.34
CA ASP A 317 3.15 26.06 16.32
C ASP A 317 4.64 26.04 15.95
N ILE A 318 5.12 27.20 15.50
CA ILE A 318 6.43 27.38 14.89
C ILE A 318 7.60 27.12 15.86
N ASP A 319 7.37 27.36 17.15
CA ASP A 319 8.38 27.21 18.21
C ASP A 319 8.18 25.91 19.01
N LEU A 320 7.17 25.11 18.67
CA LEU A 320 6.85 23.88 19.39
C LEU A 320 7.96 22.84 19.21
N PRO A 321 8.60 22.39 20.29
CA PRO A 321 9.77 21.56 20.16
C PRO A 321 9.44 20.07 19.96
N ALA A 322 10.30 19.36 19.23
CA ALA A 322 10.27 17.90 19.05
C ALA A 322 10.65 17.12 20.35
N THR A 323 10.77 15.79 20.34
CA THR A 323 11.20 15.00 21.52
C THR A 323 12.58 15.37 22.05
N SER A 324 13.50 15.83 21.20
CA SER A 324 14.82 16.37 21.58
C SER A 324 14.75 17.78 22.18
N ASN A 325 13.54 18.28 22.43
CA ASN A 325 13.25 19.65 22.79
C ASN A 325 13.84 20.67 21.77
N GLU A 326 13.93 20.27 20.51
CA GLU A 326 14.50 21.05 19.41
C GLU A 326 13.37 21.64 18.54
N PRO A 327 13.26 22.98 18.45
CA PRO A 327 12.35 23.67 17.52
C PRO A 327 12.76 23.47 16.06
N ALA A 328 11.81 23.65 15.13
CA ALA A 328 12.03 23.51 13.69
C ALA A 328 13.19 24.38 13.15
N LEU A 329 13.35 25.60 13.69
CA LEU A 329 14.42 26.52 13.30
C LEU A 329 15.82 25.92 13.51
N HIS A 330 16.04 25.21 14.61
CA HIS A 330 17.34 24.65 14.95
C HIS A 330 17.74 23.51 14.01
N VAL A 331 16.79 22.62 13.69
CA VAL A 331 17.07 21.51 12.79
C VAL A 331 17.28 22.00 11.35
N ALA A 332 16.50 22.98 10.88
CA ALA A 332 16.72 23.59 9.56
C ALA A 332 18.11 24.25 9.48
N ALA A 333 18.50 24.98 10.54
CA ALA A 333 19.82 25.62 10.61
C ALA A 333 20.98 24.62 10.62
N LEU A 334 20.88 23.53 11.41
CA LEU A 334 21.87 22.45 11.41
C LEU A 334 22.00 21.72 10.07
N ARG A 335 20.91 21.65 9.31
CA ARG A 335 20.86 20.98 8.02
C ARG A 335 21.26 21.91 6.87
N ASN A 336 21.60 23.16 7.18
CA ASN A 336 21.95 24.22 6.24
C ASN A 336 20.83 24.51 5.22
N GLU A 337 19.57 24.40 5.66
CA GLU A 337 18.38 24.64 4.83
C GLU A 337 18.02 26.12 4.81
N LEU A 338 18.80 26.91 4.07
CA LEU A 338 18.74 28.39 4.06
C LEU A 338 17.33 28.95 3.86
N GLU A 339 16.62 28.48 2.82
CA GLU A 339 15.29 29.01 2.51
C GLU A 339 14.24 28.61 3.53
N THR A 340 14.37 27.42 4.13
CA THR A 340 13.50 26.97 5.21
C THR A 340 13.74 27.76 6.49
N VAL A 341 15.01 28.06 6.83
CA VAL A 341 15.34 28.97 7.95
C VAL A 341 14.75 30.35 7.70
N ARG A 342 14.93 30.89 6.49
CA ARG A 342 14.37 32.19 6.11
C ARG A 342 12.86 32.21 6.25
N LEU A 343 12.17 31.18 5.75
CA LEU A 343 10.72 31.06 5.85
C LEU A 343 10.28 31.01 7.32
N LEU A 344 10.90 30.17 8.15
CA LEU A 344 10.55 30.07 9.57
C LEU A 344 10.69 31.42 10.28
N LEU A 345 11.79 32.13 10.06
CA LEU A 345 12.01 33.47 10.66
C LEU A 345 11.01 34.52 10.13
N GLN A 346 10.70 34.50 8.83
CA GLN A 346 9.65 35.35 8.23
C GLN A 346 8.27 35.11 8.84
N ARG A 347 7.99 33.86 9.24
CA ARG A 347 6.74 33.46 9.90
C ARG A 347 6.77 33.63 11.42
N GLY A 348 7.83 34.23 11.98
CA GLY A 348 7.90 34.63 13.38
C GLY A 348 8.58 33.62 14.32
N ALA A 349 9.36 32.66 13.80
CA ALA A 349 10.13 31.75 14.64
C ALA A 349 11.07 32.54 15.57
N ASN A 350 11.16 32.12 16.83
CA ASN A 350 12.02 32.78 17.80
C ASN A 350 13.50 32.47 17.50
N ALA A 351 14.22 33.44 16.94
CA ALA A 351 15.64 33.36 16.62
C ALA A 351 16.55 33.09 17.85
N GLU A 352 16.07 33.45 19.05
CA GLU A 352 16.75 33.27 20.33
C GLU A 352 16.21 32.06 21.12
N SER A 353 15.36 31.23 20.50
CA SER A 353 14.93 29.98 21.12
C SER A 353 16.14 29.09 21.43
N LEU A 354 16.03 28.32 22.51
CA LEU A 354 17.10 27.42 22.95
C LEU A 354 16.69 25.97 22.70
N ARG A 355 17.54 25.21 22.02
CA ARG A 355 17.47 23.75 22.08
C ARG A 355 18.25 23.24 23.30
N PRO A 356 17.66 22.41 24.17
CA PRO A 356 18.39 21.67 25.19
C PRO A 356 19.20 20.54 24.59
N TYR A 357 20.44 20.42 25.03
CA TYR A 357 21.33 19.30 24.76
C TYR A 357 22.07 18.96 26.05
N GLY A 358 21.62 17.90 26.73
CA GLY A 358 22.08 17.60 28.10
C GLY A 358 21.82 18.79 29.04
N SER A 359 22.86 19.28 29.70
CA SER A 359 22.79 20.45 30.59
C SER A 359 22.96 21.81 29.88
N SER A 360 23.13 21.82 28.56
CA SER A 360 23.45 23.02 27.77
C SER A 360 22.31 23.40 26.82
N GLY A 361 22.00 24.68 26.72
CA GLY A 361 21.04 25.24 25.76
C GLY A 361 21.78 25.99 24.64
N PHE A 362 21.45 25.77 23.38
CA PHE A 362 22.08 26.49 22.26
C PHE A 362 21.03 27.18 21.40
N THR A 363 21.30 28.40 20.94
CA THR A 363 20.52 29.07 19.89
C THR A 363 20.89 28.51 18.52
N ALA A 364 20.02 28.68 17.52
CA ALA A 364 20.33 28.33 16.14
C ALA A 364 21.62 29.00 15.65
N LEU A 365 21.85 30.28 16.01
CA LEU A 365 23.06 31.03 15.65
C LEU A 365 24.34 30.40 16.21
N PHE A 366 24.29 29.89 17.44
CA PHE A 366 25.43 29.19 18.06
C PHE A 366 25.82 27.95 17.25
N LEU A 367 24.83 27.21 16.76
CA LEU A 367 25.06 25.96 16.02
C LEU A 367 25.68 26.22 14.65
N VAL A 368 25.12 27.18 13.90
CA VAL A 368 25.65 27.54 12.58
C VAL A 368 27.03 28.17 12.67
N ALA A 369 27.34 28.86 13.77
CA ALA A 369 28.67 29.38 14.04
C ALA A 369 29.72 28.26 14.10
N ARG A 370 29.42 27.16 14.81
CA ARG A 370 30.33 25.99 14.87
C ARG A 370 30.47 25.25 13.55
N CYS A 371 29.38 25.18 12.77
CA CYS A 371 29.36 24.51 11.48
C CYS A 371 29.86 25.38 10.31
N ASN A 372 30.16 26.65 10.55
CA ASN A 372 30.53 27.65 9.54
C ASN A 372 29.49 27.84 8.42
N PHE A 373 28.19 27.81 8.75
CA PHE A 373 27.11 28.06 7.77
C PHE A 373 26.83 29.57 7.66
N ILE A 374 27.70 30.25 6.91
CA ILE A 374 27.73 31.72 6.79
C ILE A 374 26.39 32.30 6.32
N ASP A 375 25.77 31.72 5.29
CA ASP A 375 24.54 32.27 4.71
C ASP A 375 23.36 32.16 5.69
N VAL A 376 23.25 31.04 6.38
CA VAL A 376 22.23 30.85 7.44
C VAL A 376 22.50 31.81 8.61
N ALA A 377 23.76 31.99 9.00
CA ALA A 377 24.14 32.95 10.03
C ALA A 377 23.75 34.38 9.65
N ARG A 378 23.97 34.81 8.39
CA ARG A 378 23.53 36.14 7.90
C ARG A 378 22.02 36.31 8.09
N VAL A 379 21.22 35.32 7.66
CA VAL A 379 19.76 35.37 7.82
C VAL A 379 19.35 35.41 9.29
N LEU A 380 19.95 34.60 10.16
CA LEU A 380 19.64 34.65 11.60
C LEU A 380 19.92 36.04 12.20
N LEU A 381 21.05 36.66 11.84
CA LEU A 381 21.40 38.01 12.28
C LEU A 381 20.43 39.08 11.74
N GLU A 382 20.00 38.96 10.48
CA GLU A 382 18.99 39.84 9.87
C GLU A 382 17.69 39.84 10.67
N TYR A 383 17.28 38.67 11.19
CA TYR A 383 16.08 38.50 12.03
C TYR A 383 16.37 38.65 13.54
N GLY A 384 17.52 39.23 13.88
CA GLY A 384 17.82 39.72 15.21
C GLY A 384 18.45 38.72 16.17
N ALA A 385 18.95 37.58 15.68
CA ALA A 385 19.76 36.68 16.49
C ALA A 385 21.01 37.41 17.03
N ASN A 386 21.36 37.17 18.29
CA ASN A 386 22.45 37.86 18.96
C ASN A 386 23.73 37.01 18.96
N PRO A 387 24.80 37.43 18.25
CA PRO A 387 26.06 36.69 18.23
C PRO A 387 26.81 36.72 19.57
N LEU A 388 26.34 37.53 20.53
CA LEU A 388 26.86 37.63 21.90
C LEU A 388 25.93 36.98 22.93
N ALA A 389 24.89 36.25 22.50
CA ALA A 389 24.02 35.51 23.41
C ALA A 389 24.84 34.46 24.17
N VAL A 390 24.84 34.53 25.50
CA VAL A 390 25.61 33.60 26.34
C VAL A 390 24.80 32.33 26.54
N SER A 391 25.34 31.20 26.06
CA SER A 391 24.76 29.88 26.33
C SER A 391 24.88 29.52 27.82
N PRO A 392 24.13 28.52 28.33
CA PRO A 392 24.30 28.01 29.69
C PRO A 392 25.71 27.46 30.00
N LEU A 393 26.56 27.25 28.99
CA LEU A 393 27.97 26.87 29.16
C LEU A 393 28.91 28.08 29.31
N GLY A 394 28.39 29.30 29.22
CA GLY A 394 29.18 30.53 29.32
C GLY A 394 29.85 30.98 28.03
N SER A 395 29.63 30.29 26.90
CA SER A 395 30.17 30.65 25.58
C SER A 395 29.10 31.28 24.68
N THR A 396 29.52 32.18 23.79
CA THR A 396 28.68 32.84 22.78
C THR A 396 28.85 32.21 21.40
N PRO A 397 27.92 32.46 20.43
CA PRO A 397 28.15 32.10 19.03
C PRO A 397 29.47 32.63 18.48
N LEU A 398 29.89 33.84 18.88
CA LEU A 398 31.17 34.41 18.49
C LEU A 398 32.36 33.64 19.07
N ASP A 399 32.29 33.22 20.33
CA ASP A 399 33.34 32.38 20.93
C ASP A 399 33.43 31.04 20.22
N ALA A 400 32.27 30.43 19.91
CA ALA A 400 32.21 29.18 19.19
C ALA A 400 32.85 29.27 17.78
N ALA A 401 32.60 30.37 17.04
CA ALA A 401 33.25 30.61 15.75
C ALA A 401 34.77 30.78 15.88
N LYS A 402 35.25 31.45 16.95
CA LYS A 402 36.69 31.63 17.22
C LYS A 402 37.38 30.32 17.61
N GLU A 403 36.75 29.53 18.49
CA GLU A 403 37.26 28.24 18.96
C GLU A 403 37.44 27.26 17.80
N GLU A 404 36.52 27.27 16.83
CA GLU A 404 36.55 26.40 15.65
C GLU A 404 37.37 26.99 14.47
N GLY A 405 37.87 28.23 14.58
CA GLY A 405 38.75 28.87 13.59
C GLY A 405 38.05 29.45 12.35
N HIS A 406 36.78 29.84 12.47
CA HIS A 406 35.96 30.32 11.35
C HIS A 406 36.08 31.84 11.15
N ASP A 407 37.20 32.29 10.57
CA ASP A 407 37.55 33.73 10.45
C ASP A 407 36.50 34.57 9.72
N GLU A 408 35.87 34.02 8.67
CA GLU A 408 34.80 34.72 7.93
C GLU A 408 33.55 34.92 8.80
N MET A 409 33.16 33.89 9.57
CA MET A 409 32.05 33.96 10.51
C MET A 409 32.32 34.97 11.64
N VAL A 410 33.55 34.98 12.17
CA VAL A 410 34.00 35.96 13.17
C VAL A 410 33.91 37.38 12.62
N SER A 411 34.35 37.59 11.38
CA SER A 411 34.27 38.88 10.69
C SER A 411 32.83 39.35 10.52
N LEU A 412 31.94 38.45 10.07
CA LEU A 412 30.50 38.70 9.95
C LEU A 412 29.89 39.14 11.29
N PHE A 413 30.19 38.44 12.39
CA PHE A 413 29.66 38.78 13.70
C PHE A 413 30.18 40.13 14.22
N HIS A 414 31.46 40.42 14.03
CA HIS A 414 32.03 41.72 14.40
C HIS A 414 31.42 42.87 13.61
N GLU A 415 31.22 42.70 12.31
CA GLU A 415 30.55 43.67 11.46
C GLU A 415 29.12 43.93 11.95
N HIS A 416 28.34 42.87 12.21
CA HIS A 416 26.98 43.00 12.70
C HIS A 416 26.89 43.73 14.05
N VAL A 417 27.74 43.37 15.02
CA VAL A 417 27.79 44.02 16.34
C VAL A 417 28.15 45.51 16.22
N ARG A 418 29.14 45.84 15.37
CA ARG A 418 29.54 47.23 15.13
C ARG A 418 28.40 48.06 14.53
N MET A 419 27.71 47.52 13.54
CA MET A 419 26.59 48.20 12.87
C MET A 419 25.43 48.46 13.83
N ARG A 420 25.07 47.49 14.69
CA ARG A 420 24.03 47.71 15.72
C ARG A 420 24.45 48.74 16.77
N GLY A 421 25.71 48.74 17.22
CA GLY A 421 26.23 49.73 18.16
C GLY A 421 26.14 51.17 17.63
N MET A 422 26.50 51.38 16.37
CA MET A 422 26.40 52.70 15.72
C MET A 422 24.96 53.20 15.56
N LEU A 423 24.00 52.30 15.33
CA LEU A 423 22.58 52.66 15.24
C LEU A 423 21.97 53.06 16.60
N ALA A 424 22.42 52.45 17.70
CA ALA A 424 21.99 52.83 19.04
C ALA A 424 22.48 54.24 19.42
N GLU A 425 23.75 54.55 19.16
CA GLU A 425 24.33 55.87 19.44
C GLU A 425 23.69 57.00 18.59
N GLY A 426 23.27 56.69 17.35
CA GLY A 426 22.60 57.65 16.47
C GLY A 426 21.15 58.01 16.87
N ASN A 427 20.40 57.06 17.44
CA ASN A 427 19.04 57.29 17.92
C ASN A 427 19.00 58.08 19.24
N ASP A 428 19.97 57.85 20.13
CA ASP A 428 20.07 58.60 21.38
C ASP A 428 20.37 60.09 21.12
N ALA A 429 21.16 60.41 20.08
CA ALA A 429 21.46 61.79 19.67
C ALA A 429 20.23 62.57 19.13
N HIS A 430 19.26 61.89 18.51
CA HIS A 430 18.00 62.52 18.07
C HIS A 430 16.96 62.65 19.20
N SER A 431 17.04 61.83 20.26
CA SER A 431 16.14 61.94 21.42
C SER A 431 16.54 63.03 22.44
N MET A 432 17.79 63.48 22.41
CA MET A 432 18.29 64.57 23.28
C MET A 432 18.17 65.97 22.66
N SER A 433 17.53 66.12 21.49
CA SER A 433 17.45 67.39 20.74
C SER A 433 16.03 67.97 20.58
N THR A 434 15.05 67.50 21.35
CA THR A 434 13.72 68.14 21.53
C THR A 434 13.51 68.51 22.98
#